data_AF-K1RWY0-F1
#
_entry.id   AF-K1RWY0-F1
#
_cell.length_a   1.000
_cell.length_b   1.000
_cell.length_c   1.000
_cell.angle_alpha   90.00
_cell.angle_beta   90.00
_cell.angle_gamma   90.00
#
_symmetry.space_group_name_H-M   'P 1'
#
loop_
_entity.id
_entity.type
_entity.pdbx_description
1 polymer ?
#
loop_
_entity_poly.entity_id
_entity_poly.type
_entity_poly.pdbx_seq_one_letter_code
_entity_poly.pdbx_strand_id
1 'polypeptide(L)'
;MNLFDGFDAELYSVYSRTGYPDKKIKSAFRIAETQLVKNIFNSKKIGKKVENYEETSSEDKSAQKLETSIKLNPSPLKYIARDMVWKLAPWKNKNLKAYIEEVNPDLIFSVLSSNSAVNDMIAYTAKVSGAKVILYAWDDNY
;
A
#
# COMPACT_ATOMS: atom_id res chain seq x y z
N MET A 1 6.22 -17.92 -10.30
CA MET A 1 6.06 -17.35 -11.65
C MET A 1 5.98 -15.84 -11.50
N ASN A 2 6.94 -15.10 -12.05
CA ASN A 2 6.96 -13.63 -11.97
C ASN A 2 6.33 -13.07 -13.25
N LEU A 3 5.26 -12.30 -13.11
CA LEU A 3 4.49 -11.80 -14.26
C LEU A 3 5.31 -10.89 -15.19
N PHE A 4 6.30 -10.19 -14.63
CA PHE A 4 7.14 -9.22 -15.34
C PHE A 4 8.54 -9.75 -15.66
N ASP A 5 8.76 -11.07 -15.58
CA ASP A 5 10.06 -11.63 -15.90
C ASP A 5 10.34 -11.49 -17.40
N GLY A 6 11.46 -10.84 -17.75
CA GLY A 6 11.82 -10.52 -19.14
C GLY A 6 11.21 -9.23 -19.70
N PHE A 7 10.43 -8.48 -18.91
CA PHE A 7 9.96 -7.15 -19.31
C PHE A 7 10.96 -6.08 -18.84
N ASP A 8 11.47 -5.28 -19.77
CA ASP A 8 12.38 -4.17 -19.46
C ASP A 8 11.58 -2.99 -18.90
N ALA A 9 11.39 -2.99 -17.57
CA ALA A 9 10.67 -1.94 -16.87
C ALA A 9 11.24 -1.71 -15.46
N GLU A 10 11.19 -0.44 -15.04
CA GLU A 10 11.47 -0.07 -13.66
C GLU A 10 10.21 -0.29 -12.80
N LEU A 11 10.34 -1.12 -11.77
CA LEU A 11 9.23 -1.47 -10.90
C LEU A 11 9.22 -0.64 -9.62
N TYR A 12 8.07 -0.05 -9.34
CA TYR A 12 7.79 0.74 -8.15
C TYR A 12 6.53 0.23 -7.46
N SER A 13 6.37 0.47 -6.16
CA SER A 13 5.23 -0.07 -5.41
C SER A 13 4.64 0.92 -4.42
N VAL A 14 3.31 0.99 -4.36
CA VAL A 14 2.57 1.63 -3.27
C VAL A 14 1.80 0.53 -2.55
N TYR A 15 2.08 0.33 -1.26
CA TYR A 15 1.53 -0.80 -0.52
C TYR A 15 1.30 -0.50 0.97
N SER A 16 0.43 -1.28 1.60
CA SER A 16 0.10 -1.13 3.03
C SER A 16 0.52 -2.29 3.91
N ARG A 17 0.88 -3.43 3.30
CA ARG A 17 1.23 -4.65 4.02
C ARG A 17 2.55 -4.53 4.76
N THR A 18 2.75 -5.41 5.74
CA THR A 18 4.04 -5.62 6.38
C THR A 18 4.97 -6.43 5.51
N GLY A 19 6.27 -6.20 5.70
CA GLY A 19 7.33 -6.80 4.91
C GLY A 19 7.90 -5.85 3.86
N TYR A 20 8.95 -6.34 3.22
CA TYR A 20 9.65 -5.63 2.15
C TYR A 20 9.17 -6.13 0.78
N PRO A 21 9.04 -5.22 -0.20
CA PRO A 21 8.81 -5.58 -1.58
C PRO A 21 9.91 -6.50 -2.14
N ASP A 22 9.62 -7.12 -3.29
CA ASP A 22 10.59 -7.92 -4.04
C ASP A 22 11.85 -7.09 -4.37
N LYS A 23 13.01 -7.74 -4.44
CA LYS A 23 14.29 -7.10 -4.81
C LYS A 23 14.25 -6.42 -6.17
N LYS A 24 13.36 -6.84 -7.07
CA LYS A 24 13.13 -6.20 -8.37
C LYS A 24 12.46 -4.83 -8.29
N ILE A 25 11.85 -4.49 -7.14
CA ILE A 25 11.21 -3.18 -6.92
C ILE A 25 12.28 -2.18 -6.47
N LYS A 26 12.51 -1.16 -7.31
CA LYS A 26 13.56 -0.14 -7.14
C LYS A 26 13.32 0.74 -5.92
N SER A 27 12.07 1.14 -5.70
CA SER A 27 11.64 1.79 -4.46
C SER A 27 10.16 1.56 -4.23
N ALA A 28 9.72 1.76 -2.98
CA ALA A 28 8.31 1.65 -2.63
C ALA A 28 7.88 2.74 -1.66
N PHE A 29 6.59 3.10 -1.71
CA PHE A 29 5.96 3.92 -0.68
C PHE A 29 5.03 3.06 0.16
N ARG A 30 5.34 2.94 1.45
CA ARG A 30 4.61 2.10 2.37
C ARG A 30 3.74 2.93 3.30
N ILE A 31 2.45 2.59 3.38
CA ILE A 31 1.49 3.14 4.33
C ILE A 31 1.13 2.05 5.35
N ALA A 32 1.80 2.03 6.51
CA ALA A 32 1.50 1.04 7.53
C ALA A 32 0.19 1.37 8.25
N GLU A 33 -0.67 0.36 8.48
CA GLU A 33 -1.97 0.58 9.13
C GLU A 33 -1.85 1.15 10.55
N THR A 34 -0.78 0.80 11.26
CA THR A 34 -0.47 1.38 12.56
C THR A 34 -0.22 2.89 12.49
N GLN A 35 0.27 3.42 11.36
CA GLN A 35 0.42 4.86 11.16
C GLN A 35 -0.92 5.55 10.96
N LEU A 36 -1.87 4.91 10.27
CA LEU A 36 -3.22 5.44 10.09
C LEU A 36 -3.95 5.56 11.43
N VAL A 37 -3.93 4.46 12.20
CA VAL A 37 -4.52 4.44 13.56
C VAL A 37 -3.85 5.51 14.44
N LYS A 38 -2.51 5.54 14.48
CA LYS A 38 -1.77 6.54 15.25
C LYS A 38 -2.11 7.97 14.82
N ASN A 39 -2.25 8.23 13.51
CA ASN A 39 -2.55 9.55 12.98
C ASN A 39 -3.93 10.06 13.43
N ILE A 40 -4.94 9.18 13.44
CA ILE A 40 -6.30 9.52 13.89
C ILE A 40 -6.29 10.00 15.34
N PHE A 41 -5.47 9.39 16.21
CA PHE A 41 -5.38 9.77 17.62
C PHE A 41 -4.34 10.88 17.91
N ASN A 42 -3.33 11.04 17.05
CA ASN A 42 -2.24 12.00 17.21
C ASN A 42 -1.71 12.35 15.82
N SER A 43 -1.58 13.62 15.44
CA SER A 43 -1.17 14.07 14.08
C SER A 43 0.25 13.65 13.63
N LYS A 44 0.50 12.34 13.51
CA LYS A 44 1.78 11.71 13.15
C LYS A 44 1.90 11.53 11.65
N LYS A 45 3.12 11.46 11.13
CA LYS A 45 3.35 11.26 9.69
C LYS A 45 2.75 9.93 9.22
N ILE A 46 2.07 9.95 8.08
CA ILE A 46 1.54 8.76 7.40
C ILE A 46 2.40 8.50 6.17
N GLY A 47 2.82 7.25 6.02
CA GLY A 47 3.55 6.80 4.86
C GLY A 47 5.04 7.12 4.93
N LYS A 48 5.86 6.23 4.35
CA LYS A 48 7.29 6.45 4.16
C LYS A 48 7.75 5.87 2.82
N LYS A 49 8.68 6.56 2.17
CA LYS A 49 9.47 5.97 1.09
C LYS A 49 10.41 4.94 1.69
N VAL A 50 10.56 3.81 1.01
CA VAL A 50 11.41 2.69 1.39
C VAL A 50 12.35 2.44 0.22
N GLU A 51 13.63 2.64 0.48
CA GLU A 51 14.75 2.40 -0.42
C GLU A 51 15.77 1.59 0.40
N ASN A 52 16.31 0.52 -0.18
CA ASN A 52 17.20 -0.43 0.50
C ASN A 52 16.51 -1.21 1.64
N TYR A 53 16.19 -2.47 1.38
CA TYR A 53 15.40 -3.35 2.24
C TYR A 53 16.18 -3.96 3.41
N GLU A 54 17.03 -3.16 4.06
CA GLU A 54 17.88 -3.63 5.15
C GLU A 54 17.33 -3.15 6.50
N GLU A 55 17.03 -4.15 7.34
CA GLU A 55 16.57 -4.09 8.73
C GLU A 55 15.08 -3.80 9.00
N THR A 56 14.48 -4.67 9.84
CA THR A 56 13.10 -4.53 10.32
C THR A 56 13.04 -3.56 11.49
N SER A 57 12.35 -2.42 11.33
CA SER A 57 12.19 -1.43 12.40
C SER A 57 11.19 -1.89 13.47
N SER A 58 11.19 -1.22 14.63
CA SER A 58 10.20 -1.46 15.71
C SER A 58 8.76 -1.19 15.24
N GLU A 59 8.57 -0.23 14.34
CA GLU A 59 7.28 0.04 13.70
C GLU A 59 6.83 -1.13 12.82
N ASP A 60 7.76 -1.77 12.11
CA ASP A 60 7.46 -2.93 11.27
C ASP A 60 6.98 -4.12 12.10
N LYS A 61 7.62 -4.37 13.26
CA LYS A 61 7.18 -5.39 14.23
C LYS A 61 5.77 -5.10 14.76
N SER A 62 5.46 -3.84 15.04
CA SER A 62 4.11 -3.45 15.53
C SER A 62 3.03 -3.65 14.47
N ALA A 63 3.33 -3.30 13.21
CA ALA A 63 2.42 -3.52 12.10
C ALA A 63 2.22 -5.02 11.81
N GLN A 64 3.28 -5.83 11.90
CA GLN A 64 3.19 -7.29 11.74
C GLN A 64 2.29 -7.92 12.80
N LYS A 65 2.39 -7.47 14.07
CA LYS A 65 1.51 -7.93 15.14
C LYS A 65 0.05 -7.59 14.85
N LEU A 66 -0.24 -6.35 14.43
CA LEU A 66 -1.60 -5.93 14.09
C LEU A 66 -2.18 -6.77 12.95
N GLU A 67 -1.42 -6.94 11.86
CA GLU A 67 -1.85 -7.77 10.72
C GLU A 67 -2.09 -9.22 11.11
N THR A 68 -1.21 -9.80 11.92
CA THR A 68 -1.34 -11.17 12.41
C THR A 68 -2.57 -11.33 13.30
N SER A 69 -2.85 -10.37 14.20
CA SER A 69 -4.03 -10.38 15.06
C SER A 69 -5.36 -10.22 14.31
N ILE A 70 -5.36 -9.51 13.19
CA ILE A 70 -6.54 -9.43 12.31
C ILE A 70 -6.75 -10.77 11.60
N LYS A 71 -5.69 -11.39 11.07
CA LYS A 71 -5.76 -12.68 10.38
C LYS A 71 -6.17 -13.84 11.28
N LEU A 72 -5.65 -13.89 12.52
CA LEU A 72 -5.93 -14.99 13.46
C LEU A 72 -7.36 -14.99 14.00
N ASN A 73 -8.03 -13.84 14.00
CA ASN A 73 -9.39 -13.72 14.50
C ASN A 73 -10.19 -12.78 13.58
N PRO A 74 -10.62 -13.29 12.42
CA PRO A 74 -11.35 -12.51 11.43
C PRO A 74 -12.76 -12.23 11.95
N SER A 75 -12.98 -11.00 12.41
CA SER A 75 -14.29 -10.53 12.84
C SER A 75 -14.78 -9.45 11.88
N PRO A 76 -16.06 -9.48 11.43
CA PRO A 76 -16.63 -8.43 10.57
C PRO A 76 -16.42 -7.02 11.12
N LEU A 77 -16.49 -6.86 12.45
CA LEU A 77 -16.24 -5.58 13.12
C LEU A 77 -14.83 -5.05 12.89
N LYS A 78 -13.82 -5.92 12.82
CA LYS A 78 -12.43 -5.52 12.54
C LYS A 78 -12.27 -5.04 11.10
N TYR A 79 -12.95 -5.66 10.14
CA TYR A 79 -12.94 -5.21 8.75
C TYR A 79 -13.63 -3.85 8.59
N ILE A 80 -14.78 -3.65 9.25
CA ILE A 80 -15.48 -2.36 9.28
C ILE A 80 -14.59 -1.28 9.92
N ALA A 81 -13.98 -1.57 11.07
CA ALA A 81 -13.10 -0.63 11.74
C ALA A 81 -11.87 -0.27 10.88
N ARG A 82 -11.32 -1.26 10.17
CA ARG A 82 -10.21 -1.05 9.22
C ARG A 82 -10.62 -0.12 8.08
N ASP A 83 -11.76 -0.36 7.45
CA ASP A 83 -12.28 0.52 6.39
C ASP A 83 -12.54 1.95 6.92
N MET A 84 -13.05 2.09 8.15
CA MET A 84 -13.22 3.40 8.78
C MET A 84 -11.88 4.10 8.99
N VAL A 85 -10.84 3.39 9.45
CA VAL A 85 -9.49 3.96 9.63
C VAL A 85 -8.95 4.50 8.31
N TRP A 86 -9.12 3.77 7.21
CA TRP A 86 -8.67 4.23 5.88
C TRP A 86 -9.47 5.41 5.35
N LYS A 87 -10.76 5.51 5.68
CA LYS A 87 -11.60 6.66 5.30
C LYS A 87 -11.30 7.91 6.12
N LEU A 88 -10.96 7.75 7.41
CA LEU A 88 -10.74 8.86 8.34
C LEU A 88 -9.31 9.40 8.29
N ALA A 89 -8.32 8.53 8.08
CA ALA A 89 -6.92 8.95 8.07
C ALA A 89 -6.58 9.77 6.81
N PRO A 90 -5.87 10.90 6.93
CA PRO A 90 -5.44 11.74 5.81
C PRO A 90 -4.23 11.12 5.08
N TRP A 91 -4.38 9.91 4.54
CA TRP A 91 -3.30 9.19 3.84
C TRP A 91 -3.01 9.74 2.45
N LYS A 92 -3.97 10.43 1.81
CA LYS A 92 -3.80 11.22 0.57
C LYS A 92 -3.02 12.52 0.86
N ASN A 93 -1.77 12.38 1.31
CA ASN A 93 -0.96 13.48 1.79
C ASN A 93 0.14 13.90 0.80
N LYS A 94 0.86 14.98 1.14
CA LYS A 94 1.93 15.55 0.31
C LYS A 94 3.09 14.57 0.06
N ASN A 95 3.39 13.66 0.99
CA ASN A 95 4.48 12.70 0.84
C ASN A 95 4.13 11.62 -0.19
N LEU A 96 2.91 11.09 -0.14
CA LEU A 96 2.43 10.14 -1.13
C LEU A 96 2.36 10.80 -2.52
N LYS A 97 1.81 12.01 -2.59
CA LYS A 97 1.74 12.77 -3.84
C LYS A 97 3.14 12.99 -4.43
N ALA A 98 4.09 13.49 -3.63
CA ALA A 98 5.46 13.74 -4.07
C ALA A 98 6.14 12.45 -4.55
N TYR A 99 5.90 11.31 -3.88
CA TYR A 99 6.42 10.03 -4.35
C TYR A 99 5.85 9.62 -5.72
N ILE A 100 4.55 9.78 -5.93
CA ILE A 100 3.92 9.45 -7.22
C ILE A 100 4.44 10.35 -8.33
N GLU A 101 4.62 11.65 -8.05
CA GLU A 101 5.19 12.62 -8.99
C GLU A 101 6.67 12.35 -9.28
N GLU A 102 7.43 11.88 -8.28
CA GLU A 102 8.85 11.49 -8.45
C GLU A 102 8.98 10.24 -9.33
N VAL A 103 8.14 9.23 -9.09
CA VAL A 103 8.13 7.99 -9.88
C VAL A 103 7.60 8.23 -11.28
N ASN A 104 6.60 9.10 -11.42
CA ASN A 104 5.93 9.42 -12.69
C ASN A 104 5.61 8.17 -13.53
N PRO A 105 4.80 7.22 -13.03
CA PRO A 105 4.60 5.95 -13.70
C PRO A 105 3.79 6.10 -15.00
N ASP A 106 4.17 5.39 -16.06
CA ASP A 106 3.38 5.30 -17.29
C ASP A 106 2.18 4.34 -17.16
N LEU A 107 2.35 3.33 -16.29
CA LEU A 107 1.41 2.21 -16.13
C LEU A 107 1.29 1.83 -14.65
N ILE A 108 0.06 1.67 -14.19
CA ILE A 108 -0.27 1.11 -12.89
C ILE A 108 -0.81 -0.30 -13.11
N PHE A 109 -0.13 -1.28 -12.55
CA PHE A 109 -0.61 -2.65 -12.51
C PHE A 109 -1.08 -3.00 -11.10
N SER A 110 -2.25 -3.61 -10.98
CA SER A 110 -2.70 -4.18 -9.72
C SER A 110 -3.56 -5.42 -9.94
N VAL A 111 -3.63 -6.28 -8.93
CA VAL A 111 -4.61 -7.37 -8.89
C VAL A 111 -5.93 -6.78 -8.41
N LEU A 112 -7.04 -7.19 -9.03
CA LEU A 112 -8.37 -6.82 -8.55
C LEU A 112 -8.49 -7.24 -7.08
N SER A 113 -8.75 -6.28 -6.20
CA SER A 113 -8.83 -6.54 -4.77
C SER A 113 -10.20 -6.14 -4.25
N SER A 114 -10.78 -6.99 -3.40
CA SER A 114 -11.94 -6.63 -2.58
C SER A 114 -11.62 -5.61 -1.49
N ASN A 115 -10.34 -5.29 -1.27
CA ASN A 115 -9.90 -4.31 -0.29
C ASN A 115 -10.12 -2.87 -0.79
N SER A 116 -11.08 -2.18 -0.18
CA SER A 116 -11.44 -0.80 -0.50
C SER A 116 -10.24 0.17 -0.50
N ALA A 117 -9.34 0.03 0.48
CA ALA A 117 -8.16 0.87 0.61
C ALA A 117 -7.18 0.70 -0.57
N VAL A 118 -7.02 -0.52 -1.07
CA VAL A 118 -6.16 -0.79 -2.24
C VAL A 118 -6.76 -0.13 -3.49
N ASN A 119 -8.07 -0.25 -3.67
CA ASN A 119 -8.78 0.39 -4.79
C ASN A 119 -8.66 1.91 -4.73
N ASP A 120 -8.80 2.50 -3.54
CA ASP A 120 -8.62 3.94 -3.35
C ASP A 120 -7.17 4.38 -3.62
N MET A 121 -6.18 3.59 -3.21
CA MET A 121 -4.76 3.87 -3.51
C MET A 121 -4.49 3.83 -5.01
N ILE A 122 -5.02 2.85 -5.74
CA ILE A 122 -4.91 2.76 -7.21
C ILE A 122 -5.55 3.99 -7.86
N ALA A 123 -6.79 4.31 -7.49
CA ALA A 123 -7.52 5.45 -8.05
C ALA A 123 -6.82 6.79 -7.76
N TYR A 124 -6.27 6.96 -6.55
CA TYR A 124 -5.51 8.16 -6.19
C TYR A 124 -4.20 8.25 -6.98
N THR A 125 -3.48 7.14 -7.11
CA THR A 125 -2.21 7.09 -7.88
C THR A 125 -2.46 7.45 -9.33
N ALA A 126 -3.47 6.83 -9.97
CA ALA A 126 -3.86 7.12 -11.34
C ALA A 126 -4.29 8.58 -11.54
N LYS A 127 -5.01 9.16 -10.57
CA LYS A 127 -5.40 10.57 -10.61
C LYS A 127 -4.20 11.52 -10.53
N VAL A 128 -3.19 11.20 -9.73
CA VAL A 128 -2.01 12.05 -9.56
C VAL A 128 -1.05 11.93 -10.74
N SER A 129 -0.79 10.72 -11.23
CA SER A 129 0.16 10.50 -12.33
C SER A 129 -0.45 10.64 -13.73
N GLY A 130 -1.76 10.42 -13.89
CA GLY A 130 -2.39 10.27 -15.21
C GLY A 130 -2.13 8.92 -15.87
N ALA A 131 -1.51 7.97 -15.16
CA ALA A 131 -1.14 6.66 -15.69
C ALA A 131 -2.36 5.80 -16.07
N LYS A 132 -2.18 4.93 -17.06
CA LYS A 132 -3.17 3.90 -17.38
C LYS A 132 -3.17 2.83 -16.29
N VAL A 133 -4.35 2.29 -15.97
CA VAL A 133 -4.50 1.23 -14.96
C VAL A 133 -4.84 -0.09 -15.65
N ILE A 134 -4.08 -1.13 -15.33
CA ILE A 134 -4.40 -2.53 -15.68
C ILE A 134 -4.74 -3.26 -14.38
N LEU A 135 -5.97 -3.75 -14.31
CA LEU A 135 -6.44 -4.61 -13.22
C LEU A 135 -6.47 -6.05 -13.68
N TYR A 136 -5.68 -6.89 -13.03
CA TYR A 136 -5.70 -8.33 -13.26
C TYR A 136 -6.77 -8.96 -12.34
N ALA A 137 -7.90 -9.34 -12.93
CA ALA A 137 -8.94 -10.11 -12.25
C ALA A 137 -8.59 -11.60 -12.31
N TRP A 138 -8.53 -12.25 -11.16
CA TRP A 138 -8.36 -13.70 -11.05
C TRP A 138 -9.57 -14.32 -10.34
N ASP A 139 -9.86 -15.58 -10.65
CA ASP A 139 -11.16 -16.27 -10.53
C ASP A 139 -11.80 -16.22 -9.13
N ASP A 140 -11.00 -16.08 -8.07
CA ASP A 140 -11.48 -16.05 -6.67
C ASP A 140 -11.90 -14.65 -6.15
N ASN A 141 -12.06 -13.63 -7.00
CA ASN A 141 -12.42 -12.26 -6.59
C ASN A 141 -13.91 -11.91 -6.75
N TYR A 142 -14.81 -12.87 -6.55
CA TYR A 142 -16.28 -12.67 -6.51
C TYR A 142 -16.82 -12.57 -5.09
#